data_AF-A0A945QZ45-F1
#
_entry.id   AF-A0A945QZ45-F1
#
_cell.length_a   1.000
_cell.length_b   1.000
_cell.length_c   1.000
_cell.angle_alpha   90.00
_cell.angle_beta   90.00
_cell.angle_gamma   90.00
#
_symmetry.space_group_name_H-M   'P 1'
#
loop_
_entity.id
_entity.type
_entity.pdbx_description
1 polymer ?
#
loop_
_entity_poly.entity_id
_entity_poly.type
_entity_poly.pdbx_seq_one_letter_code
_entity_poly.pdbx_strand_id
1 'polypeptide(L)'
;MSFIAASGDMAQPVDVAKPRASLKSRIVSAIVLAPFVLGAVYAGSIAFDLLVGLAVLIMAWEWQRLCGKGNFGSLGVFFGAITLVAVALTSLNFIVEAMALVLAGAAVAAVWGMRILHEAGKWIAAGVIAVGLTGIALVWVRNDANGLSITIWFLLAVWATDIAAFFAGRAIGG
;
A
#
# COMPACT_ATOMS: atom_id res chain seq x y z
N MET A 1 58.84 8.38 8.52
CA MET A 1 57.66 9.08 9.06
C MET A 1 56.72 9.35 7.90
N SER A 2 55.67 8.54 7.76
CA SER A 2 54.68 8.64 6.68
C SER A 2 53.57 9.58 7.12
N PHE A 3 53.33 10.65 6.37
CA PHE A 3 52.20 11.55 6.58
C PHE A 3 50.92 10.89 6.08
N ILE A 4 49.97 10.67 6.99
CA ILE A 4 48.61 10.21 6.68
C ILE A 4 47.85 11.42 6.13
N ALA A 5 47.49 11.38 4.85
CA ALA A 5 46.52 12.29 4.25
C ALA A 5 45.11 11.87 4.70
N ALA A 6 44.48 12.70 5.52
CA ALA A 6 43.06 12.56 5.84
C ALA A 6 42.24 12.98 4.60
N SER A 7 41.67 12.00 3.90
CA SER A 7 40.64 12.24 2.89
C SER A 7 39.36 12.66 3.61
N GLY A 8 39.07 13.96 3.60
CA GLY A 8 37.78 14.51 4.00
C GLY A 8 36.73 14.13 2.97
N ASP A 9 36.10 12.97 3.16
CA ASP A 9 34.92 12.54 2.41
C ASP A 9 33.71 13.34 2.94
N MET A 10 33.65 14.61 2.55
CA MET A 10 32.53 15.49 2.85
C MET A 10 31.37 15.06 1.98
N ALA A 11 30.34 14.47 2.60
CA ALA A 11 29.05 14.21 1.97
C ALA A 11 28.61 15.48 1.22
N GLN A 12 28.30 15.34 -0.08
CA GLN A 12 27.82 16.46 -0.86
C GLN A 12 26.54 17.03 -0.22
N PRO A 13 26.41 18.36 -0.10
CA PRO A 13 25.17 18.96 0.38
C PRO A 13 24.05 18.57 -0.58
N VAL A 14 23.06 17.84 -0.08
CA VAL A 14 21.84 17.58 -0.82
C VAL A 14 21.16 18.93 -1.06
N ASP A 15 21.11 19.36 -2.31
CA ASP A 15 20.31 20.52 -2.71
C ASP A 15 18.85 20.27 -2.32
N VAL A 16 18.42 20.86 -1.21
CA VAL A 16 17.05 20.79 -0.72
C VAL A 16 16.18 21.62 -1.66
N ALA A 17 15.75 21.01 -2.77
CA ALA A 17 14.83 21.63 -3.71
C ALA A 17 13.59 22.17 -2.98
N LYS A 18 13.25 23.44 -3.24
CA LYS A 18 12.19 24.19 -2.52
C LYS A 18 10.85 23.44 -2.46
N PRO A 19 10.11 23.48 -1.32
CA PRO A 19 8.88 22.70 -1.06
C PRO A 19 7.66 22.98 -1.97
N ARG A 20 7.74 23.92 -2.93
CA ARG A 20 6.58 24.32 -3.76
C ARG A 20 6.28 23.35 -4.90
N ALA A 21 7.29 22.61 -5.38
CA ALA A 21 7.12 21.63 -6.45
C ALA A 21 6.32 20.40 -5.97
N SER A 22 6.45 20.02 -4.69
CA SER A 22 5.74 18.87 -4.12
C SER A 22 4.24 19.12 -3.96
N LEU A 23 3.83 20.32 -3.53
CA LEU A 23 2.41 20.60 -3.29
C LEU A 23 1.59 20.63 -4.59
N LYS A 24 2.14 21.26 -5.64
CA LYS A 24 1.49 21.28 -6.96
C LYS A 24 1.33 19.86 -7.53
N SER A 25 2.38 19.03 -7.39
CA SER A 25 2.33 17.62 -7.83
C SER A 25 1.24 16.83 -7.11
N ARG A 26 1.12 17.00 -5.78
CA ARG A 26 0.07 16.35 -4.96
C ARG A 26 -1.34 16.80 -5.34
N ILE A 27 -1.54 18.08 -5.63
CA ILE A 27 -2.86 18.60 -6.05
C ILE A 27 -3.25 18.02 -7.41
N VAL A 28 -2.33 18.01 -8.36
CA VAL A 28 -2.59 17.46 -9.70
C VAL A 28 -2.88 15.96 -9.63
N SER A 29 -2.09 15.20 -8.87
CA SER A 29 -2.35 13.75 -8.72
C SER A 29 -3.69 13.50 -8.05
N ALA A 30 -4.07 14.28 -7.03
CA ALA A 30 -5.38 14.16 -6.37
C ALA A 30 -6.54 14.47 -7.34
N ILE A 31 -6.42 15.52 -8.15
CA ILE A 31 -7.45 15.89 -9.14
C ILE A 31 -7.64 14.79 -10.20
N VAL A 32 -6.59 14.03 -10.53
CA VAL A 32 -6.70 12.93 -11.49
C VAL A 32 -7.20 11.64 -10.83
N LEU A 33 -6.63 11.28 -9.68
CA LEU A 33 -6.91 10.01 -9.01
C LEU A 33 -8.27 10.00 -8.33
N ALA A 34 -8.72 11.10 -7.72
CA ALA A 34 -9.98 11.11 -6.99
C ALA A 34 -11.19 10.85 -7.92
N PRO A 35 -11.35 11.53 -9.07
CA PRO A 35 -12.43 11.21 -10.01
C PRO A 35 -12.31 9.80 -10.59
N PHE A 36 -11.09 9.31 -10.82
CA PHE A 36 -10.86 7.95 -11.31
C PHE A 36 -11.36 6.89 -10.31
N VAL A 37 -11.00 7.02 -9.03
CA VAL A 37 -11.44 6.12 -7.96
C VAL A 37 -12.96 6.23 -7.76
N LEU A 38 -13.51 7.45 -7.68
CA LEU A 38 -14.95 7.65 -7.54
C LEU A 38 -15.74 7.10 -8.73
N GLY A 39 -15.20 7.26 -9.95
CA GLY A 39 -15.77 6.68 -11.17
C GLY A 39 -15.80 5.16 -11.11
N ALA A 40 -14.72 4.52 -10.65
CA ALA A 40 -14.68 3.06 -10.47
C ALA A 40 -15.69 2.58 -9.40
N VAL A 41 -15.80 3.30 -8.28
CA VAL A 41 -16.77 3.00 -7.21
C VAL A 41 -18.22 3.07 -7.73
N TYR A 42 -18.53 4.08 -8.55
CA TYR A 42 -19.85 4.29 -9.13
C TYR A 42 -20.17 3.30 -10.27
N ALA A 43 -19.16 2.89 -11.05
CA ALA A 43 -19.34 1.96 -12.17
C ALA A 43 -19.79 0.55 -11.76
N GLY A 44 -19.59 0.16 -10.49
CA GLY A 44 -20.12 -1.10 -9.94
C GLY A 44 -19.07 -1.90 -9.17
N SER A 45 -19.48 -3.05 -8.63
CA SER A 45 -18.61 -3.93 -7.84
C SER A 45 -17.42 -4.43 -8.66
N ILE A 46 -17.63 -4.90 -9.90
CA ILE A 46 -16.55 -5.44 -10.74
C ILE A 46 -15.45 -4.40 -10.99
N ALA A 47 -15.81 -3.16 -11.33
CA ALA A 47 -14.84 -2.10 -11.59
C ALA A 47 -14.03 -1.76 -10.33
N PHE A 48 -14.71 -1.70 -9.18
CA PHE A 48 -14.06 -1.48 -7.88
C PHE A 48 -13.15 -2.64 -7.47
N ASP A 49 -13.58 -3.88 -7.68
CA ASP A 49 -12.82 -5.08 -7.35
C ASP A 49 -11.54 -5.19 -8.19
N LEU A 50 -11.61 -4.85 -9.49
CA LEU A 50 -10.43 -4.74 -10.35
C LEU A 50 -9.48 -3.64 -9.89
N LEU A 51 -10.01 -2.50 -9.44
CA LEU A 51 -9.20 -1.41 -8.87
C LEU A 51 -8.50 -1.87 -7.58
N VAL A 52 -9.20 -2.56 -6.69
CA VAL A 52 -8.62 -3.14 -5.47
C VAL A 52 -7.57 -4.20 -5.82
N GLY A 53 -7.86 -5.07 -6.79
CA GLY A 53 -6.93 -6.06 -7.32
C GLY A 53 -5.63 -5.43 -7.83
N LEU A 54 -5.73 -4.35 -8.60
CA LEU A 54 -4.56 -3.58 -9.05
C LEU A 54 -3.82 -2.94 -7.86
N ALA A 55 -4.54 -2.35 -6.91
CA ALA A 55 -3.96 -1.71 -5.74
C ALA A 55 -3.16 -2.69 -4.88
N VAL A 56 -3.67 -3.91 -4.62
CA VAL A 56 -2.93 -4.91 -3.83
C VAL A 56 -1.66 -5.39 -4.54
N LEU A 57 -1.66 -5.46 -5.88
CA LEU A 57 -0.47 -5.80 -6.66
C LEU A 57 0.59 -4.71 -6.59
N ILE A 58 0.20 -3.44 -6.73
CA ILE A 58 1.09 -2.29 -6.58
C ILE A 58 1.67 -2.28 -5.16
N MET A 59 0.83 -2.44 -4.15
CA MET A 59 1.25 -2.47 -2.75
C MET A 59 2.23 -3.62 -2.47
N ALA A 60 1.98 -4.82 -2.99
CA ALA A 60 2.90 -5.95 -2.85
C ALA A 60 4.27 -5.67 -3.51
N TRP A 61 4.27 -5.00 -4.67
CA TRP A 61 5.50 -4.59 -5.35
C TRP A 61 6.29 -3.54 -4.57
N GLU A 62 5.63 -2.48 -4.09
CA GLU A 62 6.28 -1.44 -3.29
C GLU A 62 6.81 -2.00 -1.97
N TRP A 63 5.98 -2.75 -1.26
CA TRP A 63 6.33 -3.31 0.05
C TRP A 63 7.51 -4.28 -0.03
N GLN A 64 7.53 -5.15 -1.05
CA GLN A 64 8.67 -6.03 -1.26
C GLN A 64 9.94 -5.24 -1.58
N ARG A 65 9.86 -4.21 -2.43
CA ARG A 65 11.04 -3.37 -2.71
C ARG A 65 11.56 -2.67 -1.46
N LEU A 66 10.68 -2.22 -0.58
CA LEU A 66 11.08 -1.60 0.69
C LEU A 66 11.84 -2.59 1.59
N CYS A 67 11.35 -3.83 1.70
CA CYS A 67 11.99 -4.87 2.51
C CYS A 67 13.24 -5.49 1.84
N GLY A 68 13.25 -5.56 0.52
CA GLY A 68 14.24 -6.23 -0.32
C GLY A 68 15.30 -5.29 -0.91
N LYS A 69 15.50 -4.10 -0.34
CA LYS A 69 16.48 -3.09 -0.79
C LYS A 69 16.35 -2.72 -2.28
N GLY A 70 15.12 -2.56 -2.76
CA GLY A 70 14.78 -2.20 -4.13
C GLY A 70 14.56 -3.37 -5.09
N ASN A 71 14.85 -4.61 -4.65
CA ASN A 71 14.65 -5.80 -5.48
C ASN A 71 13.23 -6.37 -5.36
N PHE A 72 12.64 -6.71 -6.49
CA PHE A 72 11.39 -7.45 -6.56
C PHE A 72 11.68 -8.92 -6.90
N GLY A 73 11.57 -9.80 -5.92
CA GLY A 73 11.88 -11.22 -6.04
C GLY A 73 10.65 -12.13 -5.99
N SER A 74 10.88 -13.44 -5.95
CA SER A 74 9.85 -14.49 -5.88
C SER A 74 8.90 -14.33 -4.68
N LEU A 75 9.40 -13.85 -3.54
CA LEU A 75 8.58 -13.49 -2.38
C LEU A 75 7.57 -12.38 -2.69
N GLY A 76 7.93 -11.42 -3.55
CA GLY A 76 7.03 -10.33 -3.97
C GLY A 76 5.93 -10.82 -4.90
N VAL A 77 6.30 -11.69 -5.84
CA VAL A 77 5.33 -12.38 -6.71
C VAL A 77 4.35 -13.22 -5.87
N PHE A 78 4.86 -13.97 -4.90
CA PHE A 78 4.03 -14.74 -3.98
C PHE A 78 3.07 -13.86 -3.18
N PHE A 79 3.55 -12.77 -2.58
CA PHE A 79 2.71 -11.80 -1.87
C PHE A 79 1.61 -11.23 -2.80
N GLY A 80 1.98 -10.73 -3.97
CA GLY A 80 1.01 -10.21 -4.94
C GLY A 80 -0.03 -11.26 -5.35
N ALA A 81 0.39 -12.50 -5.60
CA ALA A 81 -0.51 -13.58 -5.97
C ALA A 81 -1.49 -13.95 -4.84
N ILE A 82 -1.00 -14.10 -3.60
CA ILE A 82 -1.85 -14.43 -2.44
C ILE A 82 -2.92 -13.36 -2.22
N THR A 83 -2.53 -12.09 -2.25
CA THR A 83 -3.48 -10.99 -2.03
C THR A 83 -4.45 -10.80 -3.18
N LEU A 84 -4.00 -10.96 -4.43
CA LEU A 84 -4.89 -10.92 -5.59
C LEU A 84 -5.92 -12.06 -5.56
N VAL A 85 -5.50 -13.29 -5.24
CA VAL A 85 -6.42 -14.43 -5.13
C VAL A 85 -7.39 -14.22 -3.97
N ALA A 86 -6.94 -13.68 -2.83
CA ALA A 86 -7.83 -13.36 -1.72
C ALA A 86 -8.91 -12.32 -2.10
N VAL A 87 -8.52 -11.28 -2.85
CA VAL A 87 -9.47 -10.30 -3.41
C VAL A 87 -10.47 -10.99 -4.34
N ALA A 88 -10.00 -11.84 -5.27
CA ALA A 88 -10.87 -12.57 -6.19
C ALA A 88 -11.84 -13.54 -5.48
N LEU A 89 -11.38 -14.25 -4.45
CA LEU A 89 -12.22 -15.11 -3.61
C LEU A 89 -13.30 -14.30 -2.89
N THR A 90 -12.95 -13.11 -2.40
CA THR A 90 -13.91 -12.21 -1.73
C THR A 90 -14.99 -11.73 -2.70
N SER A 91 -14.63 -11.39 -3.95
CA SER A 91 -15.58 -11.04 -5.01
C SER A 91 -16.56 -12.17 -5.34
N LEU A 92 -16.15 -13.42 -5.11
CA LEU A 92 -16.96 -14.63 -5.30
C LEU A 92 -17.71 -15.06 -4.02
N ASN A 93 -17.71 -14.23 -2.97
CA ASN A 93 -18.31 -14.48 -1.65
C ASN A 93 -17.66 -15.61 -0.82
N PHE A 94 -16.45 -16.04 -1.16
CA PHE A 94 -15.64 -16.99 -0.38
C PHE A 94 -14.77 -16.27 0.66
N ILE A 95 -15.41 -15.58 1.61
CA ILE A 95 -14.72 -14.69 2.57
C ILE A 95 -13.85 -15.49 3.55
N VAL A 96 -14.34 -16.62 4.03
CA VAL A 96 -13.62 -17.46 5.01
C VAL A 96 -12.35 -18.03 4.36
N GLU A 97 -12.46 -18.49 3.11
CA GLU A 97 -11.35 -19.00 2.31
C GLU A 97 -10.34 -17.90 1.99
N ALA A 98 -10.80 -16.69 1.66
CA ALA A 98 -9.92 -15.53 1.45
C ALA A 98 -9.13 -15.19 2.73
N MET A 99 -9.79 -15.16 3.89
CA MET A 99 -9.11 -14.92 5.17
C MET A 99 -8.13 -16.03 5.51
N ALA A 100 -8.53 -17.29 5.37
CA ALA A 100 -7.65 -18.44 5.60
C ALA A 100 -6.43 -18.41 4.68
N LEU A 101 -6.61 -18.05 3.41
CA LEU A 101 -5.53 -17.91 2.43
C LEU A 101 -4.55 -16.80 2.83
N VAL A 102 -5.03 -15.64 3.27
CA VAL A 102 -4.15 -14.54 3.73
C VAL A 102 -3.35 -14.97 4.96
N LEU A 103 -3.97 -15.63 5.94
CA LEU A 103 -3.29 -16.09 7.16
C LEU A 103 -2.26 -17.19 6.85
N ALA A 104 -2.62 -18.17 6.03
CA ALA A 104 -1.70 -19.23 5.60
C ALA A 104 -0.56 -18.64 4.76
N GLY A 105 -0.87 -17.73 3.83
CA GLY A 105 0.10 -17.04 3.00
C GLY A 105 1.08 -16.20 3.84
N ALA A 106 0.59 -15.53 4.89
CA ALA A 106 1.42 -14.79 5.82
C ALA A 106 2.37 -15.70 6.62
N ALA A 107 1.90 -16.87 7.07
CA ALA A 107 2.75 -17.85 7.75
C ALA A 107 3.87 -18.38 6.83
N VAL A 108 3.54 -18.70 5.57
CA VAL A 108 4.53 -19.10 4.57
C VAL A 108 5.52 -17.96 4.28
N ALA A 109 5.01 -16.74 4.09
CA ALA A 109 5.83 -15.55 3.87
C ALA A 109 6.77 -15.26 5.04
N ALA A 110 6.33 -15.50 6.29
CA ALA A 110 7.17 -15.34 7.47
C ALA A 110 8.35 -16.33 7.44
N VAL A 111 8.08 -17.62 7.24
CA VAL A 111 9.12 -18.66 7.21
C VAL A 111 10.08 -18.44 6.05
N TRP A 112 9.55 -18.18 4.85
CA TRP A 112 10.35 -17.99 3.66
C TRP A 112 11.13 -16.66 3.69
N GLY A 113 10.47 -15.58 4.10
CA GLY A 113 11.05 -14.26 4.26
C GLY A 113 12.16 -14.23 5.31
N MET A 114 11.98 -14.88 6.47
CA MET A 114 13.03 -14.95 7.50
C MET A 114 14.29 -15.68 7.01
N ARG A 115 14.15 -16.64 6.08
CA ARG A 115 15.30 -17.37 5.53
C ARG A 115 16.10 -16.56 4.51
N ILE A 116 15.47 -15.66 3.77
CA ILE A 116 16.10 -14.90 2.67
C ILE A 116 16.45 -13.47 3.09
N LEU A 117 15.56 -12.83 3.84
CA LEU A 117 15.60 -11.41 4.20
C LEU A 117 15.86 -11.18 5.70
N HIS A 118 16.05 -12.24 6.50
CA HIS A 118 16.26 -12.17 7.95
C HIS A 118 15.16 -11.37 8.66
N GLU A 119 15.52 -10.35 9.44
CA GLU A 119 14.57 -9.49 10.15
C GLU A 119 13.58 -8.78 9.22
N ALA A 120 13.99 -8.46 7.99
CA ALA A 120 13.10 -7.85 6.99
C ALA A 120 12.00 -8.82 6.51
N GLY A 121 12.18 -10.14 6.71
CA GLY A 121 11.19 -11.14 6.36
C GLY A 121 9.88 -11.05 7.16
N LYS A 122 9.94 -10.64 8.43
CA LYS A 122 8.76 -10.44 9.29
C LYS A 122 7.84 -9.35 8.73
N TRP A 123 8.43 -8.33 8.11
CA TRP A 123 7.70 -7.24 7.48
C TRP A 123 6.97 -7.68 6.22
N ILE A 124 7.46 -8.69 5.49
CA ILE A 124 6.72 -9.27 4.36
C ILE A 124 5.45 -9.97 4.85
N ALA A 125 5.54 -10.76 5.92
CA ALA A 125 4.37 -11.40 6.50
C ALA A 125 3.33 -10.38 7.01
N ALA A 126 3.81 -9.32 7.67
CA ALA A 126 2.95 -8.21 8.07
C ALA A 126 2.29 -7.53 6.87
N GLY A 127 3.03 -7.34 5.76
CA GLY A 127 2.50 -6.81 4.51
C GLY A 127 1.39 -7.68 3.93
N VAL A 128 1.58 -9.01 3.89
CA VAL A 128 0.54 -9.95 3.41
C VAL A 128 -0.74 -9.81 4.22
N ILE A 129 -0.64 -9.73 5.55
CA ILE A 129 -1.81 -9.57 6.43
C ILE A 129 -2.46 -8.20 6.19
N ALA A 130 -1.68 -7.12 6.27
CA ALA A 130 -2.21 -5.76 6.18
C ALA A 130 -2.88 -5.51 4.82
N VAL A 131 -2.20 -5.80 3.72
CA VAL A 131 -2.71 -5.59 2.37
C VAL A 131 -3.84 -6.57 2.04
N GLY A 132 -3.70 -7.84 2.43
CA GLY A 132 -4.71 -8.87 2.20
C GLY A 132 -6.02 -8.56 2.91
N LEU A 133 -5.97 -8.28 4.22
CA LEU A 133 -7.17 -7.93 4.99
C LEU A 133 -7.79 -6.62 4.53
N THR A 134 -6.98 -5.63 4.14
CA THR A 134 -7.50 -4.37 3.57
C THR A 134 -8.23 -4.61 2.25
N GLY A 135 -7.65 -5.42 1.35
CA GLY A 135 -8.29 -5.78 0.08
C GLY A 135 -9.61 -6.54 0.29
N ILE A 136 -9.62 -7.53 1.18
CA ILE A 136 -10.82 -8.27 1.57
C ILE A 136 -11.89 -7.31 2.12
N ALA A 137 -11.54 -6.45 3.07
CA ALA A 137 -12.48 -5.55 3.71
C ALA A 137 -13.13 -4.57 2.72
N LEU A 138 -12.35 -4.00 1.80
CA LEU A 138 -12.86 -3.08 0.79
C LEU A 138 -13.87 -3.74 -0.15
N VAL A 139 -13.54 -4.91 -0.69
CA VAL A 139 -14.43 -5.67 -1.58
C VAL A 139 -15.67 -6.13 -0.83
N TRP A 140 -15.50 -6.64 0.38
CA TRP A 140 -16.61 -7.12 1.21
C TRP A 140 -17.62 -6.00 1.51
N VAL A 141 -17.15 -4.82 1.95
CA VAL A 141 -18.00 -3.65 2.20
C VAL A 141 -18.71 -3.21 0.92
N ARG A 142 -18.01 -3.21 -0.22
CA ARG A 142 -18.60 -2.76 -1.49
C ARG A 142 -19.72 -3.68 -1.99
N ASN A 143 -19.65 -4.97 -1.65
CA ASN A 143 -20.65 -5.98 -2.03
C ASN A 143 -21.87 -6.03 -1.09
N ASP A 144 -21.89 -5.23 -0.02
CA ASP A 144 -23.09 -5.05 0.81
C ASP A 144 -24.23 -4.33 0.06
N ALA A 145 -25.46 -4.49 0.53
CA ALA A 145 -26.64 -3.83 -0.02
C ALA A 145 -26.50 -2.29 -0.07
N ASN A 146 -25.85 -1.69 0.94
CA ASN A 146 -25.56 -0.26 0.99
C ASN A 146 -24.10 0.06 0.61
N GLY A 147 -23.41 -0.89 -0.02
CA GLY A 147 -21.97 -0.85 -0.23
C GLY A 147 -21.47 0.39 -0.97
N LEU A 148 -22.22 0.91 -1.95
CA LEU A 148 -21.86 2.15 -2.64
C LEU A 148 -21.75 3.34 -1.67
N SER A 149 -22.80 3.57 -0.87
CA SER A 149 -22.86 4.69 0.06
C SER A 149 -21.81 4.57 1.16
N ILE A 150 -21.61 3.35 1.68
CA ILE A 150 -20.62 3.08 2.73
C ILE A 150 -19.19 3.29 2.17
N THR A 151 -18.88 2.79 0.98
CA THR A 151 -17.57 2.97 0.35
C THR A 151 -17.29 4.45 0.06
N ILE A 152 -18.25 5.20 -0.48
CA ILE A 152 -18.07 6.64 -0.72
C ILE A 152 -17.85 7.37 0.61
N TRP A 153 -18.66 7.09 1.62
CA TRP A 153 -18.51 7.71 2.94
C TRP A 153 -17.14 7.40 3.55
N PHE A 154 -16.68 6.15 3.47
CA PHE A 154 -15.37 5.74 3.97
C PHE A 154 -14.23 6.50 3.27
N LEU A 155 -14.26 6.58 1.94
CA LEU A 155 -13.25 7.31 1.16
C LEU A 155 -13.22 8.80 1.55
N LEU A 156 -14.39 9.43 1.64
CA LEU A 156 -14.49 10.84 2.04
C LEU A 156 -14.00 11.06 3.47
N ALA A 157 -14.34 10.16 4.40
CA ALA A 157 -13.89 10.25 5.78
C ALA A 157 -12.36 10.17 5.88
N VAL A 158 -11.74 9.18 5.21
CA VAL A 158 -10.28 9.02 5.18
C VAL A 158 -9.61 10.25 4.56
N TRP A 159 -10.09 10.73 3.40
CA TRP A 159 -9.53 11.92 2.76
C TRP A 159 -9.69 13.18 3.60
N ALA A 160 -10.85 13.38 4.22
CA ALA A 160 -11.07 14.51 5.11
C ALA A 160 -10.11 14.49 6.30
N THR A 161 -9.88 13.31 6.89
CA THR A 161 -8.94 13.16 8.01
C THR A 161 -7.48 13.41 7.61
N ASP A 162 -7.05 12.96 6.43
CA ASP A 162 -5.69 13.20 5.93
C ASP A 162 -5.43 14.69 5.66
N ILE A 163 -6.41 15.37 5.03
CA ILE A 163 -6.36 16.82 4.79
C ILE A 163 -6.36 17.59 6.11
N ALA A 164 -7.23 17.21 7.06
CA ALA A 164 -7.30 17.86 8.36
C ALA A 164 -6.00 17.67 9.16
N ALA A 165 -5.39 16.49 9.13
CA ALA A 165 -4.12 16.22 9.79
C ALA A 165 -2.99 17.09 9.23
N PHE A 166 -2.94 17.30 7.91
CA PHE A 166 -1.96 18.21 7.29
C PHE A 166 -2.13 19.66 7.78
N PHE A 167 -3.35 20.18 7.81
CA PHE A 167 -3.59 21.56 8.26
C PHE A 167 -3.40 21.73 9.76
N ALA A 168 -3.85 20.78 10.58
CA ALA A 168 -3.66 20.79 12.03
C ALA A 168 -2.17 20.73 12.39
N GLY A 169 -1.39 19.86 11.74
CA GLY A 169 0.05 19.77 11.95
C GLY A 169 0.77 21.08 11.65
N ARG A 170 0.38 21.77 10.56
CA ARG A 170 0.95 23.09 10.20
C ARG A 170 0.53 24.22 11.15
N ALA A 171 -0.66 24.15 11.73
CA ALA A 171 -1.19 25.21 12.59
C ALA A 171 -0.72 25.11 14.05
N ILE A 172 -0.54 23.89 14.57
CA ILE A 172 -0.29 23.66 16.01
C ILE A 172 1.19 23.39 16.32
N GLY A 173 1.94 22.76 15.42
CA GLY A 173 3.32 22.30 15.67
C GLY A 173 4.34 22.75 14.63
N GLY A 174 4.10 23.89 13.98
CA GLY A 174 5.02 24.50 13.01
C GLY A 174 6.29 25.06 13.62
#